data_AF-A0A1Y3CEK5-F1
#
_entry.id   AF-A0A1Y3CEK5-F1
#
_cell.length_a   1.000
_cell.length_b   1.000
_cell.length_c   1.000
_cell.angle_alpha   90.00
_cell.angle_beta   90.00
_cell.angle_gamma   90.00
#
_symmetry.space_group_name_H-M   'P 1'
#
loop_
_entity.id
_entity.type
_entity.pdbx_description
1 polymer ?
#
loop_
_entity_poly.entity_id
_entity_poly.type
_entity_poly.pdbx_seq_one_letter_code
_entity_poly.pdbx_strand_id
1 'polypeptide(L)'
;MAFLNGLFTLLSVIFFICLIVALIKPSIFKIKTRLKAFLIFFTAMIVSSLIVNATMSDEERARIEQQQQTAKVEREAEPSSGQPVQEDAPIAEDKKSVEPTPKVEEQEVVESVQSLTQPQSNAVRSANQYLNISGFSRNGLIDQLSSSAGDGYDKADATAAVDSLNVDWNEQAARTAIQYLEMSGFSCNGLIDQLSSSAGDKYTRSQASHGAKQAGACS
;
A
#
# COMPACT_ATOMS: atom_id res chain seq x y z
N MET A 1 0.97 37.62 10.86
CA MET A 1 0.37 36.29 10.62
C MET A 1 1.34 35.36 9.90
N ALA A 2 1.93 35.72 8.74
CA ALA A 2 2.84 34.86 7.99
C ALA A 2 4.07 34.32 8.78
N PHE A 3 4.72 35.14 9.60
CA PHE A 3 5.84 34.69 10.45
C PHE A 3 5.39 33.71 11.54
N LEU A 4 4.20 33.93 12.13
CA LEU A 4 3.64 33.08 13.17
C LEU A 4 3.20 31.73 12.58
N ASN A 5 2.58 31.76 11.39
CA ASN A 5 2.19 30.55 10.64
C ASN A 5 3.44 29.73 10.24
N GLY A 6 4.52 30.40 9.77
CA GLY A 6 5.80 29.76 9.48
C GLY A 6 6.49 29.16 10.72
N LEU A 7 6.33 29.79 11.88
CA LEU A 7 6.81 29.25 13.15
C LEU A 7 6.00 28.01 13.58
N PHE A 8 4.67 28.03 13.42
CA PHE A 8 3.82 26.88 13.75
C PHE A 8 4.05 25.68 12.82
N THR A 9 4.27 25.91 11.52
CA THR A 9 4.62 24.82 10.59
C THR A 9 5.99 24.23 10.93
N LEU A 10 6.99 25.06 11.24
CA LEU A 10 8.30 24.60 11.69
C LEU A 10 8.22 23.79 12.98
N LEU A 11 7.45 24.27 13.97
CA LEU A 11 7.22 23.55 15.22
C LEU A 11 6.50 22.23 14.99
N SER A 12 5.50 22.19 14.11
CA SER A 12 4.78 20.95 13.75
C SER A 12 5.72 19.90 13.16
N VAL A 13 6.61 20.30 12.24
CA VAL A 13 7.64 19.41 11.67
C VAL A 13 8.60 18.90 12.76
N ILE A 14 9.04 19.77 13.67
CA ILE A 14 9.89 19.38 14.81
C ILE A 14 9.16 18.38 15.72
N PHE A 15 7.89 18.59 16.03
CA PHE A 15 7.09 17.66 16.84
C PHE A 15 6.91 16.31 16.15
N PHE A 16 6.73 16.29 14.82
CA PHE A 16 6.64 15.06 14.05
C PHE A 16 7.95 14.27 14.05
N ILE A 17 9.09 14.95 13.92
CA ILE A 17 10.42 14.32 14.05
C ILE A 17 10.61 13.78 15.48
N CYS A 18 10.24 14.55 16.51
CA CYS A 18 10.30 14.11 17.90
C CYS A 18 9.43 12.88 18.17
N LEU A 19 8.24 12.79 17.57
CA LEU A 19 7.37 11.61 17.63
C LEU A 19 8.09 10.38 17.07
N ILE A 20 8.67 10.47 15.87
CA ILE A 20 9.40 9.37 15.24
C ILE A 20 10.56 8.91 16.14
N VAL A 21 11.36 9.86 16.66
CA VAL A 21 12.48 9.55 17.55
C VAL A 21 11.99 8.89 18.86
N ALA A 22 10.89 9.36 19.43
CA ALA A 22 10.31 8.80 20.65
C ALA A 22 9.70 7.40 20.44
N LEU A 23 9.21 7.08 19.24
CA LEU A 23 8.75 5.74 18.88
C LEU A 23 9.93 4.77 18.70
N ILE A 24 11.04 5.22 18.11
CA ILE A 24 12.24 4.41 17.93
C ILE A 24 12.92 4.16 19.29
N LYS A 25 13.17 5.23 20.07
CA LYS A 25 13.93 5.17 21.33
C LYS A 25 13.26 6.02 22.44
N PRO A 26 12.25 5.47 23.14
CA PRO A 26 11.46 6.21 24.14
C PRO A 26 12.26 6.66 25.38
N SER A 27 13.42 6.06 25.63
CA SER A 27 14.31 6.42 26.74
C SER A 27 14.94 7.81 26.62
N ILE A 28 15.04 8.38 25.41
CA ILE A 28 15.57 9.73 25.17
C ILE A 28 14.72 10.78 25.92
N PHE A 29 13.42 10.58 25.93
CA PHE A 29 12.44 11.48 26.56
C PHE A 29 12.01 11.03 27.96
N LYS A 30 12.72 10.05 28.56
CA LYS A 30 12.34 9.41 29.84
C LYS A 30 10.89 8.88 29.86
N ILE A 31 10.36 8.48 28.70
CA ILE A 31 9.00 7.93 28.58
C ILE A 31 9.08 6.40 28.69
N LYS A 32 8.25 5.81 29.57
CA LYS A 32 8.34 4.37 29.89
C LYS A 32 7.91 3.44 28.76
N THR A 33 7.01 3.86 27.87
CA THR A 33 6.48 3.01 26.80
C THR A 33 6.23 3.79 25.51
N ARG A 34 6.38 3.12 24.37
CA ARG A 34 6.14 3.68 23.02
C ARG A 34 4.70 4.17 22.84
N LEU A 35 3.74 3.48 23.44
CA LEU A 35 2.33 3.89 23.43
C LEU A 35 2.09 5.21 24.17
N LYS A 36 2.76 5.43 25.31
CA LYS A 36 2.66 6.72 26.03
C LYS A 36 3.32 7.85 25.25
N ALA A 37 4.45 7.58 24.59
CA ALA A 37 5.08 8.55 23.71
C ALA A 37 4.15 8.91 22.55
N PHE A 38 3.56 7.91 21.89
CA PHE A 38 2.57 8.12 20.84
C PHE A 38 1.40 8.98 21.30
N LEU A 39 0.75 8.65 22.42
CA LEU A 39 -0.41 9.40 22.91
C LEU A 39 -0.08 10.86 23.26
N ILE A 40 1.08 11.13 23.87
CA ILE A 40 1.49 12.49 24.24
C ILE A 40 1.74 13.34 22.99
N PHE A 41 2.48 12.82 22.01
CA PHE A 41 2.80 13.59 20.82
C PHE A 41 1.61 13.70 19.85
N PHE A 42 0.77 12.67 19.76
CA PHE A 42 -0.45 12.69 18.95
C PHE A 42 -1.48 13.70 19.49
N THR A 43 -1.69 13.74 20.81
CA THR A 43 -2.58 14.74 21.42
C THR A 43 -2.04 16.16 21.26
N ALA A 44 -0.72 16.37 21.42
CA ALA A 44 -0.09 17.66 21.16
C ALA A 44 -0.24 18.11 19.69
N MET A 45 -0.15 17.19 18.73
CA MET A 45 -0.33 17.48 17.31
C MET A 45 -1.79 17.86 16.98
N ILE A 46 -2.77 17.18 17.56
CA ILE A 46 -4.20 17.51 17.39
C ILE A 46 -4.48 18.91 17.94
N VAL A 47 -4.02 19.21 19.16
CA VAL A 47 -4.21 20.53 19.78
C VAL A 47 -3.54 21.63 18.95
N SER A 48 -2.30 21.40 18.47
CA SER A 48 -1.61 22.35 17.58
C SER A 48 -2.38 22.59 16.28
N SER A 49 -2.97 21.53 15.70
CA SER A 49 -3.74 21.63 14.45
C SER A 49 -5.04 22.42 14.63
N LEU A 50 -5.72 22.24 15.77
CA LEU A 50 -6.92 23.00 16.12
C LEU A 50 -6.62 24.47 16.37
N ILE A 51 -5.50 24.79 17.02
CA ILE A 51 -5.07 26.17 17.25
C ILE A 51 -4.75 26.86 15.92
N VAL A 52 -3.98 26.22 15.02
CA VAL A 52 -3.68 26.77 13.69
C VAL A 52 -4.96 27.08 12.94
N ASN A 53 -5.91 26.13 12.91
CA ASN A 53 -7.22 26.33 12.28
C ASN A 53 -7.97 27.53 12.91
N ALA A 54 -8.03 27.62 14.24
CA ALA A 54 -8.70 28.73 14.94
C ALA A 54 -8.02 30.10 14.72
N THR A 55 -6.72 30.13 14.43
CA THR A 55 -5.95 31.37 14.20
C THR A 55 -5.82 31.79 12.73
N MET A 56 -6.31 30.98 11.79
CA MET A 56 -6.36 31.36 10.37
C MET A 56 -7.29 32.55 10.16
N SER A 57 -6.84 33.55 9.42
CA SER A 57 -7.69 34.68 9.04
C SER A 57 -8.78 34.21 8.07
N ASP A 58 -9.91 34.91 8.05
CA ASP A 58 -11.01 34.63 7.12
C ASP A 58 -10.55 34.69 5.65
N GLU A 59 -9.57 35.54 5.35
CA GLU A 59 -8.92 35.62 4.03
C GLU A 59 -8.12 34.35 3.67
N GLU A 60 -7.39 33.75 4.62
CA GLU A 60 -6.65 32.51 4.39
C GLU A 60 -7.60 31.31 4.24
N ARG A 61 -8.70 31.28 5.02
CA ARG A 61 -9.76 30.27 4.89
C ARG A 61 -10.41 30.32 3.50
N ALA A 62 -10.80 31.50 3.04
CA ALA A 62 -11.43 31.69 1.73
C ALA A 62 -10.50 31.28 0.57
N ARG A 63 -9.18 31.53 0.69
CA ARG A 63 -8.20 31.10 -0.33
C ARG A 63 -8.07 29.58 -0.42
N ILE A 64 -8.08 28.88 0.73
CA ILE A 64 -8.01 27.42 0.77
C ILE A 64 -9.29 26.80 0.16
N GLU A 65 -10.45 27.35 0.49
CA GLU A 65 -11.74 26.93 -0.09
C GLU A 65 -11.78 27.14 -1.60
N GLN A 66 -11.31 28.30 -2.09
CA GLN A 66 -11.20 28.56 -3.53
C GLN A 66 -10.24 27.58 -4.20
N GLN A 67 -9.06 27.31 -3.64
CA GLN A 67 -8.10 26.35 -4.20
C GLN A 67 -8.68 24.93 -4.26
N GLN A 68 -9.45 24.52 -3.25
CA GLN A 68 -10.11 23.21 -3.24
C GLN A 68 -11.23 23.12 -4.28
N GLN A 69 -11.99 24.20 -4.50
CA GLN A 69 -12.98 24.26 -5.57
C GLN A 69 -12.33 24.22 -6.95
N THR A 70 -11.25 24.98 -7.18
CA THR A 70 -10.53 24.95 -8.46
C THR A 70 -9.97 23.56 -8.75
N ALA A 71 -9.36 22.89 -7.76
CA ALA A 71 -8.83 21.53 -7.91
C ALA A 71 -9.91 20.46 -8.09
N LYS A 72 -11.15 20.70 -7.65
CA LYS A 72 -12.30 19.82 -7.88
C LYS A 72 -12.85 19.99 -9.30
N VAL A 73 -12.96 21.23 -9.77
CA VAL A 73 -13.40 21.55 -11.14
C VAL A 73 -12.41 21.04 -12.18
N GLU A 74 -11.10 21.13 -11.90
CA GLU A 74 -10.06 20.61 -12.80
C GLU A 74 -10.04 19.07 -12.87
N ARG A 75 -10.35 18.39 -11.76
CA ARG A 75 -10.53 16.92 -11.75
C ARG A 75 -11.80 16.45 -12.46
N GLU A 76 -12.85 17.26 -12.49
CA GLU A 76 -14.08 16.98 -13.25
C GLU A 76 -13.96 17.37 -14.74
N ALA A 77 -12.98 18.20 -15.11
CA ALA A 77 -12.78 18.69 -16.47
C ALA A 77 -11.79 17.85 -17.31
N GLU A 78 -11.12 16.84 -16.74
CA GLU A 78 -10.36 15.89 -17.56
C GLU A 78 -11.31 14.98 -18.37
N PRO A 79 -11.22 14.98 -19.72
CA PRO A 79 -12.08 14.16 -20.55
C PRO A 79 -11.67 12.69 -20.44
N SER A 80 -12.57 11.89 -19.84
CA SER A 80 -12.62 10.44 -20.06
C SER A 80 -12.80 10.17 -21.55
N SER A 81 -11.72 9.86 -22.25
CA SER A 81 -11.75 9.34 -23.61
C SER A 81 -12.23 7.88 -23.58
N GLY A 82 -13.53 7.68 -23.34
CA GLY A 82 -14.24 6.44 -23.59
C GLY A 82 -15.00 6.55 -24.91
N GLN A 83 -14.55 5.83 -25.93
CA GLN A 83 -15.33 5.62 -27.14
C GLN A 83 -16.55 4.73 -26.85
N PRO A 84 -17.69 4.97 -27.52
CA PRO A 84 -18.98 4.38 -27.18
C PRO A 84 -19.12 2.96 -27.74
N VAL A 85 -19.57 2.04 -26.88
CA VAL A 85 -20.10 0.73 -27.28
C VAL A 85 -21.56 0.95 -27.71
N GLN A 86 -21.86 0.60 -28.96
CA GLN A 86 -23.22 0.55 -29.47
C GLN A 86 -23.98 -0.66 -28.92
N GLU A 87 -25.20 -0.34 -28.54
CA GLU A 87 -26.31 -1.15 -28.05
C GLU A 87 -27.05 -1.83 -29.21
N ASP A 88 -27.45 -3.09 -29.02
CA ASP A 88 -28.72 -3.62 -29.57
C ASP A 88 -29.11 -4.93 -28.85
N ALA A 89 -29.86 -4.76 -27.76
CA ALA A 89 -31.14 -5.40 -27.38
C ALA A 89 -31.37 -6.95 -27.53
N PRO A 90 -32.51 -7.48 -27.05
CA PRO A 90 -32.75 -7.97 -25.69
C PRO A 90 -33.20 -9.47 -25.67
N ILE A 91 -33.54 -10.03 -24.50
CA ILE A 91 -34.81 -10.78 -24.26
C ILE A 91 -34.78 -11.56 -22.91
N ALA A 92 -35.89 -11.36 -22.18
CA ALA A 92 -36.61 -12.23 -21.24
C ALA A 92 -36.10 -12.44 -19.81
N GLU A 93 -36.85 -11.83 -18.89
CA GLU A 93 -37.22 -12.39 -17.60
C GLU A 93 -37.69 -13.85 -17.70
N ASP A 94 -37.23 -14.71 -16.80
CA ASP A 94 -38.13 -15.64 -16.11
C ASP A 94 -37.72 -15.81 -14.65
N LYS A 95 -38.73 -15.81 -13.80
CA LYS A 95 -38.71 -15.64 -12.36
C LYS A 95 -39.05 -16.99 -11.75
N LYS A 96 -38.10 -17.67 -11.08
CA LYS A 96 -38.49 -18.73 -10.15
C LYS A 96 -37.53 -18.92 -8.98
N SER A 97 -37.97 -18.36 -7.86
CA SER A 97 -37.59 -18.75 -6.50
C SER A 97 -38.01 -20.20 -6.23
N VAL A 98 -37.08 -21.04 -5.75
CA VAL A 98 -37.34 -22.10 -4.76
C VAL A 98 -36.04 -22.40 -3.99
N GLU A 99 -36.06 -22.10 -2.69
CA GLU A 99 -35.30 -22.80 -1.65
C GLU A 99 -36.38 -23.50 -0.77
N PRO A 100 -36.22 -24.78 -0.37
CA PRO A 100 -35.45 -25.11 0.83
C PRO A 100 -34.55 -26.35 0.75
N THR A 101 -33.53 -26.29 1.60
CA THR A 101 -32.61 -27.33 2.08
C THR A 101 -33.31 -28.64 2.49
N PRO A 102 -32.60 -29.78 2.43
CA PRO A 102 -32.14 -30.35 3.71
C PRO A 102 -30.75 -31.00 3.70
N LYS A 103 -30.16 -30.92 4.89
CA LYS A 103 -28.94 -31.54 5.46
C LYS A 103 -28.86 -33.07 5.26
N VAL A 104 -27.72 -33.56 4.76
CA VAL A 104 -27.22 -34.94 4.95
C VAL A 104 -25.70 -34.91 5.16
N GLU A 105 -25.24 -35.83 6.00
CA GLU A 105 -23.97 -35.94 6.72
C GLU A 105 -23.07 -37.03 6.09
N GLU A 106 -21.75 -36.80 6.09
CA GLU A 106 -20.63 -37.78 6.23
C GLU A 106 -20.11 -38.66 5.04
N GLN A 107 -18.75 -38.72 4.95
CA GLN A 107 -17.81 -39.59 4.17
C GLN A 107 -17.65 -39.33 2.65
N GLU A 108 -16.48 -39.34 1.97
CA GLU A 108 -15.10 -39.86 2.14
C GLU A 108 -14.16 -39.08 1.16
N VAL A 109 -13.01 -38.53 1.59
CA VAL A 109 -11.60 -38.96 1.35
C VAL A 109 -11.09 -39.03 -0.12
N VAL A 110 -10.05 -38.21 -0.37
CA VAL A 110 -8.96 -38.22 -1.39
C VAL A 110 -9.25 -38.17 -2.90
N GLU A 111 -9.04 -36.98 -3.48
CA GLU A 111 -8.30 -36.84 -4.75
C GLU A 111 -7.46 -35.55 -4.69
N SER A 112 -6.19 -35.68 -4.31
CA SER A 112 -5.24 -34.58 -4.12
C SER A 112 -4.63 -34.11 -5.45
N VAL A 113 -5.46 -33.46 -6.28
CA VAL A 113 -4.98 -32.48 -7.25
C VAL A 113 -5.28 -31.14 -6.59
N GLN A 114 -4.26 -30.41 -6.14
CA GLN A 114 -4.40 -29.25 -5.26
C GLN A 114 -5.19 -28.11 -5.93
N SER A 115 -6.51 -28.21 -5.94
CA SER A 115 -7.39 -27.09 -6.23
C SER A 115 -7.30 -26.14 -5.04
N LEU A 116 -6.92 -24.90 -5.30
CA LEU A 116 -6.88 -23.86 -4.29
C LEU A 116 -8.24 -23.72 -3.58
N THR A 117 -8.21 -23.40 -2.28
CA THR A 117 -9.44 -23.00 -1.58
C THR A 117 -9.99 -21.69 -2.18
N GLN A 118 -11.24 -21.35 -1.87
CA GLN A 118 -11.82 -20.09 -2.34
C GLN A 118 -11.01 -18.86 -1.85
N PRO A 119 -10.61 -18.75 -0.56
CA PRO A 119 -9.72 -17.68 -0.11
C PRO A 119 -8.39 -17.62 -0.87
N GLN A 120 -7.75 -18.76 -1.12
CA GLN A 120 -6.50 -18.84 -1.88
C GLN A 120 -6.69 -18.37 -3.32
N SER A 121 -7.78 -18.77 -3.97
CA SER A 121 -8.13 -18.33 -5.33
C SER A 121 -8.41 -16.82 -5.39
N ASN A 122 -8.99 -16.25 -4.34
CA ASN A 122 -9.17 -14.80 -4.23
C ASN A 122 -7.83 -14.09 -4.06
N ALA A 123 -6.96 -14.60 -3.19
CA ALA A 123 -5.62 -14.08 -2.99
C ALA A 123 -4.76 -14.17 -4.27
N VAL A 124 -4.93 -15.21 -5.10
CA VAL A 124 -4.29 -15.30 -6.43
C VAL A 124 -4.70 -14.15 -7.34
N ARG A 125 -5.99 -13.76 -7.34
CA ARG A 125 -6.47 -12.63 -8.15
C ARG A 125 -5.87 -11.31 -7.65
N SER A 126 -5.85 -11.06 -6.34
CA SER A 126 -5.18 -9.90 -5.75
C SER A 126 -3.68 -9.89 -6.07
N ALA A 127 -3.01 -11.03 -5.95
CA ALA A 127 -1.58 -11.18 -6.23
C ALA A 127 -1.23 -10.77 -7.67
N ASN A 128 -2.02 -11.23 -8.65
CA ASN A 128 -1.87 -10.83 -10.05
C ASN A 128 -2.11 -9.33 -10.27
N GLN A 129 -3.09 -8.73 -9.57
CA GLN A 129 -3.33 -7.28 -9.66
C GLN A 129 -2.10 -6.49 -9.18
N TYR A 130 -1.50 -6.88 -8.06
CA TYR A 130 -0.27 -6.25 -7.57
C TYR A 130 0.91 -6.42 -8.53
N LEU A 131 1.13 -7.63 -9.05
CA LEU A 131 2.22 -7.91 -9.99
C LEU A 131 2.03 -7.17 -11.34
N ASN A 132 0.81 -6.81 -11.72
CA ASN A 132 0.57 -6.01 -12.91
C ASN A 132 1.02 -4.55 -12.74
N ILE A 133 0.87 -3.98 -11.54
CA ILE A 133 1.16 -2.55 -11.30
C ILE A 133 2.62 -2.27 -10.90
N SER A 134 3.27 -3.17 -10.17
CA SER A 134 4.65 -2.96 -9.69
C SER A 134 5.42 -4.27 -9.51
N GLY A 135 6.75 -4.17 -9.39
CA GLY A 135 7.59 -5.33 -9.07
C GLY A 135 7.46 -5.69 -7.59
N PHE A 136 7.26 -6.98 -7.29
CA PHE A 136 7.23 -7.49 -5.92
C PHE A 136 8.18 -8.68 -5.74
N SER A 137 8.84 -8.73 -4.57
CA SER A 137 9.42 -9.99 -4.12
C SER A 137 8.31 -10.94 -3.67
N ARG A 138 8.60 -12.24 -3.68
CA ARG A 138 7.70 -13.26 -3.14
C ARG A 138 7.24 -12.91 -1.72
N ASN A 139 8.18 -12.55 -0.84
CA ASN A 139 7.88 -12.24 0.55
C ASN A 139 7.14 -10.91 0.72
N GLY A 140 7.50 -9.90 -0.07
CA GLY A 140 6.81 -8.62 -0.09
C GLY A 140 5.36 -8.77 -0.54
N LEU A 141 5.08 -9.61 -1.55
CA LEU A 141 3.73 -9.88 -2.01
C LEU A 141 2.90 -10.63 -0.96
N ILE A 142 3.47 -11.65 -0.30
CA ILE A 142 2.80 -12.36 0.80
C ILE A 142 2.48 -11.39 1.95
N ASP A 143 3.42 -10.53 2.33
CA ASP A 143 3.20 -9.55 3.39
C ASP A 143 2.14 -8.51 2.99
N GLN A 144 2.10 -8.08 1.72
CA GLN A 144 1.06 -7.18 1.20
C GLN A 144 -0.33 -7.81 1.27
N LEU A 145 -0.48 -9.05 0.80
CA LEU A 145 -1.73 -9.80 0.81
C LEU A 145 -2.22 -10.09 2.25
N SER A 146 -1.30 -10.38 3.17
CA SER A 146 -1.65 -10.74 4.56
C SER A 146 -1.71 -9.56 5.54
N SER A 147 -1.26 -8.38 5.12
CA SER A 147 -1.30 -7.17 5.95
C SER A 147 -2.74 -6.73 6.19
N SER A 148 -3.06 -6.35 7.43
CA SER A 148 -4.35 -5.74 7.79
C SER A 148 -4.58 -4.36 7.14
N ALA A 149 -3.51 -3.73 6.65
CA ALA A 149 -3.59 -2.49 5.86
C ALA A 149 -3.58 -2.75 4.34
N GLY A 150 -3.38 -4.01 3.92
CA GLY A 150 -3.50 -4.48 2.54
C GLY A 150 -4.82 -5.21 2.36
N ASP A 151 -4.77 -6.49 1.99
CA ASP A 151 -5.98 -7.30 1.76
C ASP A 151 -6.47 -8.08 2.99
N GLY A 152 -5.59 -8.29 3.99
CA GLY A 152 -5.95 -8.97 5.23
C GLY A 152 -6.24 -10.46 5.10
N TYR A 153 -5.71 -11.16 4.08
CA TYR A 153 -5.82 -12.61 3.99
C TYR A 153 -5.04 -13.31 5.11
N ASP A 154 -5.49 -14.51 5.49
CA ASP A 154 -4.66 -15.38 6.33
C ASP A 154 -3.32 -15.64 5.65
N LYS A 155 -2.24 -15.55 6.42
CA LYS A 155 -0.88 -15.68 5.88
C LYS A 155 -0.65 -17.00 5.15
N ALA A 156 -1.32 -18.08 5.59
CA ALA A 156 -1.27 -19.37 4.93
C ALA A 156 -1.91 -19.31 3.53
N ASP A 157 -3.07 -18.67 3.39
CA ASP A 157 -3.75 -18.53 2.10
C ASP A 157 -2.99 -17.59 1.15
N ALA A 158 -2.46 -16.48 1.66
CA ALA A 158 -1.58 -15.59 0.89
C ALA A 158 -0.32 -16.33 0.39
N THR A 159 0.27 -17.18 1.24
CA THR A 159 1.46 -17.96 0.86
C THR A 159 1.12 -18.98 -0.22
N ALA A 160 0.06 -19.78 -0.02
CA ALA A 160 -0.40 -20.76 -1.00
C ALA A 160 -0.77 -20.11 -2.34
N ALA A 161 -1.41 -18.93 -2.30
CA ALA A 161 -1.73 -18.16 -3.49
C ALA A 161 -0.47 -17.74 -4.26
N VAL A 162 0.49 -17.09 -3.60
CA VAL A 162 1.73 -16.65 -4.25
C VAL A 162 2.55 -17.83 -4.78
N ASP A 163 2.58 -18.95 -4.06
CA ASP A 163 3.30 -20.16 -4.46
C ASP A 163 2.65 -20.90 -5.63
N SER A 164 1.35 -20.69 -5.86
CA SER A 164 0.65 -21.25 -7.02
C SER A 164 0.93 -20.50 -8.33
N LEU A 165 1.52 -19.31 -8.26
CA LEU A 165 1.80 -18.49 -9.43
C LEU A 165 3.13 -18.88 -10.09
N ASN A 166 3.16 -18.86 -11.42
CA ASN A 166 4.39 -19.00 -12.20
C ASN A 166 5.04 -17.63 -12.43
N VAL A 167 5.70 -17.07 -11.41
CA VAL A 167 6.34 -15.75 -11.45
C VAL A 167 7.86 -15.87 -11.57
N ASP A 168 8.45 -15.15 -12.51
CA ASP A 168 9.89 -14.92 -12.52
C ASP A 168 10.27 -13.82 -11.53
N TRP A 169 10.73 -14.24 -10.36
CA TRP A 169 11.13 -13.31 -9.29
C TRP A 169 12.43 -12.54 -9.58
N ASN A 170 13.26 -13.00 -10.51
CA ASN A 170 14.42 -12.22 -10.97
C ASN A 170 13.95 -11.06 -11.84
N GLU A 171 12.97 -11.30 -12.71
CA GLU A 171 12.34 -10.26 -13.53
C GLU A 171 11.63 -9.22 -12.66
N GLN A 172 10.91 -9.67 -11.61
CA GLN A 172 10.32 -8.74 -10.64
C GLN A 172 11.39 -7.86 -9.96
N ALA A 173 12.53 -8.45 -9.57
CA ALA A 173 13.63 -7.70 -8.97
C ALA A 173 14.25 -6.68 -9.95
N ALA A 174 14.40 -7.03 -11.23
CA ALA A 174 14.86 -6.11 -12.26
C ALA A 174 13.88 -4.95 -12.46
N ARG A 175 12.57 -5.24 -12.50
CA ARG A 175 11.53 -4.20 -12.58
C ARG A 175 11.59 -3.24 -11.39
N THR A 176 11.67 -3.74 -10.15
CA THR A 176 11.81 -2.87 -8.96
C THR A 176 13.12 -2.07 -8.99
N ALA A 177 14.22 -2.68 -9.44
CA ALA A 177 15.52 -2.02 -9.57
C ALA A 177 15.47 -0.83 -10.55
N ILE A 178 14.85 -1.02 -11.72
CA ILE A 178 14.65 0.04 -12.73
C ILE A 178 13.83 1.18 -12.13
N GLN A 179 12.72 0.88 -11.46
CA GLN A 179 11.86 1.88 -10.83
C GLN A 179 12.63 2.74 -9.81
N TYR A 180 13.50 2.14 -8.99
CA TYR A 180 14.33 2.92 -8.08
C TYR A 180 15.31 3.84 -8.78
N LEU A 181 15.95 3.36 -9.85
CA LEU A 181 16.91 4.14 -10.63
C LEU A 181 16.25 5.29 -11.41
N GLU A 182 14.99 5.14 -11.82
CA GLU A 182 14.20 6.21 -12.42
C GLU A 182 13.87 7.33 -11.42
N MET A 183 13.65 6.98 -10.16
CA MET A 183 13.33 7.97 -9.10
C MET A 183 14.57 8.62 -8.49
N SER A 184 15.69 7.90 -8.39
CA SER A 184 16.89 8.37 -7.69
C SER A 184 18.14 7.57 -8.05
N GLY A 185 19.32 8.17 -7.87
CA GLY A 185 20.58 7.47 -8.08
C GLY A 185 20.91 6.48 -6.95
N PHE A 186 21.29 5.26 -7.32
CA PHE A 186 21.84 4.26 -6.40
C PHE A 186 23.22 3.77 -6.84
N SER A 187 24.06 3.40 -5.88
CA SER A 187 25.23 2.56 -6.15
C SER A 187 24.80 1.10 -6.32
N CYS A 188 25.60 0.26 -6.99
CA CYS A 188 25.35 -1.18 -7.12
C CYS A 188 25.00 -1.85 -5.77
N ASN A 189 25.87 -1.68 -4.77
CA ASN A 189 25.66 -2.27 -3.44
C ASN A 189 24.45 -1.66 -2.73
N GLY A 190 24.25 -0.33 -2.84
CA GLY A 190 23.11 0.34 -2.21
C GLY A 190 21.77 -0.17 -2.77
N LEU A 191 21.68 -0.39 -4.08
CA LEU A 191 20.48 -0.94 -4.70
C LEU A 191 20.24 -2.40 -4.30
N ILE A 192 21.30 -3.22 -4.25
CA ILE A 192 21.22 -4.61 -3.78
C ILE A 192 20.74 -4.67 -2.33
N ASP A 193 21.28 -3.82 -1.46
CA ASP A 193 20.91 -3.76 -0.05
C ASP A 193 19.47 -3.27 0.12
N GLN A 194 19.02 -2.28 -0.66
CA GLN A 194 17.64 -1.81 -0.65
C GLN A 194 16.66 -2.93 -1.05
N LEU A 195 16.89 -3.58 -2.18
CA LEU A 195 16.03 -4.65 -2.70
C LEU A 195 15.99 -5.87 -1.76
N SER A 196 17.12 -6.21 -1.13
CA SER A 196 17.21 -7.38 -0.24
C SER A 196 16.90 -7.07 1.23
N SER A 197 16.71 -5.80 1.59
CA SER A 197 16.42 -5.38 2.96
C SER A 197 15.12 -6.00 3.47
N SER A 198 15.14 -6.50 4.70
CA SER A 198 13.94 -7.01 5.39
C SER A 198 12.93 -5.91 5.72
N ALA A 199 13.36 -4.64 5.71
CA ALA A 199 12.50 -3.46 5.84
C ALA A 199 12.19 -2.80 4.48
N GLY A 200 12.85 -3.24 3.40
CA GLY A 200 12.61 -2.79 2.04
C GLY A 200 11.79 -3.84 1.27
N ASP A 201 12.28 -4.23 0.09
CA ASP A 201 11.52 -5.05 -0.86
C ASP A 201 11.58 -6.55 -0.59
N LYS A 202 12.50 -7.01 0.28
CA LYS A 202 12.63 -8.41 0.74
C LYS A 202 12.91 -9.44 -0.35
N TYR A 203 13.53 -9.04 -1.45
CA TYR A 203 14.09 -10.00 -2.41
C TYR A 203 15.18 -10.84 -1.75
N THR A 204 15.39 -12.06 -2.25
CA THR A 204 16.62 -12.77 -1.89
C THR A 204 17.82 -11.98 -2.39
N ARG A 205 18.97 -12.10 -1.72
CA ARG A 205 20.17 -11.37 -2.15
C ARG A 205 20.58 -11.71 -3.59
N SER A 206 20.35 -12.95 -4.02
CA SER A 206 20.58 -13.37 -5.42
C SER A 206 19.67 -12.64 -6.40
N GLN A 207 18.36 -12.54 -6.13
CA GLN A 207 17.41 -11.79 -6.95
C GLN A 207 17.74 -10.30 -6.98
N ALA A 208 18.08 -9.71 -5.83
CA ALA A 208 18.49 -8.32 -5.73
C ALA A 208 19.76 -8.03 -6.56
N SER A 209 20.78 -8.89 -6.47
CA SER A 209 21.99 -8.80 -7.31
C SER A 209 21.69 -8.96 -8.80
N HIS A 210 20.79 -9.89 -9.15
CA HIS A 210 20.34 -10.04 -10.53
C HIS A 210 19.65 -8.77 -11.03
N GLY A 211 18.66 -8.26 -10.29
CA GLY A 211 17.90 -7.07 -10.65
C GLY A 211 18.79 -5.83 -10.78
N ALA A 212 19.68 -5.59 -9.82
CA ALA A 212 20.61 -4.46 -9.88
C ALA A 212 21.57 -4.53 -11.08
N LYS A 213 22.04 -5.73 -11.45
CA LYS A 213 22.85 -5.94 -12.65
C LYS A 213 22.06 -5.71 -13.92
N GLN A 214 20.86 -6.30 -14.01
CA GLN A 214 19.97 -6.18 -15.18
C GLN A 214 19.53 -4.73 -15.41
N ALA A 215 19.33 -3.96 -14.34
CA ALA A 215 18.99 -2.54 -14.38
C ALA A 215 20.21 -1.62 -14.66
N GLY A 216 21.42 -2.17 -14.80
CA GLY A 216 22.63 -1.43 -15.15
C GLY A 216 23.39 -0.80 -13.99
N ALA A 217 22.93 -0.94 -12.74
CA ALA A 217 23.58 -0.33 -11.57
C ALA A 217 24.95 -0.94 -11.22
N CYS A 218 25.25 -2.15 -11.72
CA CYS A 218 26.45 -2.93 -11.40
C CYS A 218 27.36 -3.19 -12.62
N SER A 219 27.36 -2.27 -13.58
CA SER A 219 28.13 -2.34 -14.82
C SER A 219 29.58 -1.87 -14.69
#